data_AF-T1CJ89-F1
#
_entry.id   AF-T1CJ89-F1
#
_cell.length_a   1.000
_cell.length_b   1.000
_cell.length_c   1.000
_cell.angle_alpha   90.00
_cell.angle_beta   90.00
_cell.angle_gamma   90.00
#
_symmetry.space_group_name_H-M   'P 1'
#
loop_
_entity.id
_entity.type
_entity.pdbx_description
1 polymer ?
#
loop_
_entity_poly.entity_id
_entity_poly.type
_entity_poly.pdbx_seq_one_letter_code
_entity_poly.pdbx_strand_id
1 'polypeptide(L)'
;MTGFCGEYLVNPTRKFTEEVRLYGELVRRVACNASVPVATLLNESTDISVAYRGVRAGFDMVMFVDEQLSVEKLVAPTQKLVEFAHACGVAVEGEVGALGMLEHVGGTQHLGKHTDPDAATKFVQRTGVDALAVSVGNIHFLEGTTAELDFALLEELHRKVPVPLVL
;
A
#
# COMPACT_ATOMS: atom_id res chain seq x y z
N MET A 1 4.66 -3.61 -12.85
CA MET A 1 5.32 -3.49 -11.54
C MET A 1 5.63 -4.88 -11.02
N THR A 2 6.69 -5.05 -10.24
CA THR A 2 6.96 -6.27 -9.45
C THR A 2 7.19 -5.86 -8.00
N GLY A 3 7.03 -6.75 -7.04
CA GLY A 3 7.17 -6.33 -5.65
C GLY A 3 7.27 -7.45 -4.66
N PHE A 4 7.23 -7.05 -3.40
CA PHE A 4 7.23 -7.94 -2.25
C PHE A 4 6.30 -7.36 -1.18
N CYS A 5 5.45 -8.20 -0.58
CA CYS A 5 4.57 -7.77 0.51
C CYS A 5 5.34 -7.78 1.84
N GLY A 6 5.47 -6.61 2.46
CA GLY A 6 6.20 -6.37 3.70
C GLY A 6 5.57 -7.05 4.90
N GLU A 7 4.26 -7.29 4.91
CA GLU A 7 3.56 -8.02 5.97
C GLU A 7 4.15 -9.40 6.23
N TYR A 8 4.61 -10.09 5.17
CA TYR A 8 5.26 -11.38 5.33
C TYR A 8 6.49 -11.31 6.24
N LEU A 9 7.24 -10.19 6.26
CA LEU A 9 8.43 -10.01 7.12
C LEU A 9 8.11 -9.83 8.59
N VAL A 10 6.92 -9.32 8.89
CA VAL A 10 6.46 -9.03 10.26
C VAL A 10 5.47 -10.07 10.78
N ASN A 11 5.14 -11.08 9.96
CA ASN A 11 4.24 -12.15 10.34
C ASN A 11 4.82 -12.95 11.55
N PRO A 12 4.07 -13.04 12.67
CA PRO A 12 4.56 -13.68 13.90
C PRO A 12 4.80 -15.18 13.77
N THR A 13 4.26 -15.83 12.73
CA THR A 13 4.45 -17.27 12.47
C THR A 13 5.73 -17.60 11.70
N ARG A 14 6.47 -16.57 11.26
CA ARG A 14 7.69 -16.75 10.48
C ARG A 14 8.80 -17.36 11.34
N LYS A 15 9.44 -18.42 10.84
CA LYS A 15 10.47 -19.18 11.58
C LYS A 15 11.85 -18.53 11.55
N PHE A 16 12.13 -17.69 10.56
CA PHE A 16 13.43 -17.05 10.35
C PHE A 16 13.25 -15.56 10.07
N THR A 17 14.12 -14.75 10.65
CA THR A 17 14.21 -13.34 10.31
C THR A 17 14.96 -13.19 8.99
N GLU A 18 14.36 -12.49 8.05
CA GLU A 18 14.97 -12.17 6.76
C GLU A 18 15.04 -10.66 6.60
N GLU A 19 16.07 -10.19 5.91
CA GLU A 19 16.22 -8.76 5.64
C GLU A 19 15.45 -8.40 4.36
N VAL A 20 14.67 -7.33 4.41
CA VAL A 20 13.95 -6.78 3.24
C VAL A 20 14.91 -6.49 2.06
N ARG A 21 16.19 -6.25 2.36
CA ARG A 21 17.25 -6.08 1.36
C ARG A 21 17.37 -7.25 0.39
N LEU A 22 17.22 -8.49 0.87
CA LEU A 22 17.26 -9.68 0.02
C LEU A 22 16.18 -9.60 -1.08
N TYR A 23 14.98 -9.19 -0.68
CA TYR A 23 13.84 -9.05 -1.58
C TYR A 23 13.99 -7.86 -2.52
N GLY A 24 14.46 -6.71 -2.03
CA GLY A 24 14.78 -5.55 -2.86
C GLY A 24 15.78 -5.88 -3.96
N GLU A 25 16.87 -6.58 -3.63
CA GLU A 25 17.88 -7.01 -4.61
C GLU A 25 17.30 -7.99 -5.63
N LEU A 26 16.49 -8.95 -5.18
CA LEU A 26 15.84 -9.92 -6.06
C LEU A 26 14.90 -9.24 -7.06
N VAL A 27 13.94 -8.42 -6.59
CA VAL A 27 12.96 -7.78 -7.47
C VAL A 27 13.61 -6.75 -8.39
N ARG A 28 14.63 -6.03 -7.91
CA ARG A 28 15.40 -5.10 -8.73
C ARG A 28 16.16 -5.82 -9.83
N ARG A 29 16.73 -7.00 -9.55
CA ARG A 29 17.40 -7.82 -10.57
C ARG A 29 16.43 -8.27 -11.65
N VAL A 30 15.21 -8.65 -11.27
CA VAL A 30 14.14 -9.00 -12.23
C VAL A 30 13.77 -7.78 -13.07
N ALA A 31 13.56 -6.62 -12.45
CA ALA A 31 13.20 -5.38 -13.14
C ALA A 31 14.28 -4.92 -14.15
N CYS A 32 15.56 -4.94 -13.77
CA CYS A 32 16.66 -4.53 -14.66
C CYS A 32 16.84 -5.44 -15.89
N ASN A 33 16.37 -6.69 -15.84
CA ASN A 33 16.47 -7.64 -16.96
C ASN A 33 15.22 -7.61 -17.86
N ALA A 34 14.19 -6.82 -17.52
CA ALA A 34 12.98 -6.73 -18.32
C ALA A 34 13.22 -5.90 -19.59
N SER A 35 12.52 -6.25 -20.68
CA SER A 35 12.54 -5.50 -21.94
C SER A 35 11.61 -4.28 -21.96
N VAL A 36 10.90 -4.04 -20.87
CA VAL A 36 9.93 -2.94 -20.67
C VAL A 36 10.21 -2.24 -19.35
N PRO A 37 9.76 -0.99 -19.15
CA PRO A 37 9.89 -0.32 -17.86
C PRO A 37 9.18 -1.11 -16.75
N VAL A 38 9.89 -1.39 -15.66
CA VAL A 38 9.36 -2.09 -14.48
C VAL A 38 9.74 -1.30 -13.24
N ALA A 39 8.73 -0.83 -12.50
CA ALA A 39 8.89 -0.31 -11.14
C ALA A 39 8.81 -1.46 -10.12
N THR A 40 9.51 -1.29 -8.99
CA THR A 40 9.55 -2.20 -7.86
C THR A 40 8.79 -1.61 -6.66
N LEU A 41 7.91 -2.40 -6.04
CA LEU A 41 7.08 -1.98 -4.90
C LEU A 41 7.32 -2.86 -3.67
N LEU A 42 7.61 -2.25 -2.53
CA LEU A 42 7.40 -2.88 -1.23
C LEU A 42 5.94 -2.63 -0.85
N ASN A 43 5.10 -3.61 -1.17
CA ASN A 43 3.66 -3.55 -0.91
C ASN A 43 3.41 -3.76 0.58
N GLU A 44 2.45 -3.06 1.17
CA GLU A 44 1.90 -3.29 2.52
C GLU A 44 2.91 -3.70 3.61
N SER A 45 3.24 -2.77 4.50
CA SER A 45 3.92 -3.12 5.74
C SER A 45 3.27 -2.44 6.94
N THR A 46 2.97 -3.24 7.96
CA THR A 46 2.46 -2.79 9.26
C THR A 46 3.54 -2.33 10.22
N ASP A 47 4.81 -2.55 9.88
CA ASP A 47 5.96 -1.95 10.59
C ASP A 47 6.62 -0.92 9.69
N ILE A 48 6.47 0.36 10.05
CA ILE A 48 7.10 1.46 9.31
C ILE A 48 8.63 1.31 9.19
N SER A 49 9.28 0.61 10.13
CA SER A 49 10.73 0.33 10.06
C SER A 49 11.09 -0.49 8.81
N VAL A 50 10.20 -1.37 8.36
CA VAL A 50 10.37 -2.16 7.14
C VAL A 50 10.20 -1.27 5.92
N ALA A 51 9.28 -0.30 5.91
CA ALA A 51 9.15 0.68 4.83
C ALA A 51 10.43 1.53 4.68
N TYR A 52 11.00 2.03 5.78
CA TYR A 52 12.29 2.74 5.77
C TYR A 52 13.43 1.86 5.24
N ARG A 53 13.47 0.58 5.63
CA ARG A 53 14.45 -0.38 5.10
C ARG A 53 14.18 -0.71 3.62
N GLY A 54 12.93 -0.69 3.17
CA GLY A 54 12.53 -0.85 1.77
C GLY A 54 13.11 0.24 0.89
N VAL A 55 12.98 1.51 1.30
CA VAL A 55 13.62 2.64 0.61
C VAL A 55 15.12 2.39 0.44
N ARG A 56 15.80 1.96 1.51
CA ARG A 56 17.25 1.64 1.47
C ARG A 56 17.58 0.38 0.67
N ALA A 57 16.64 -0.55 0.53
CA ALA A 57 16.79 -1.77 -0.24
C ALA A 57 16.66 -1.56 -1.75
N GLY A 58 16.33 -0.34 -2.18
CA GLY A 58 16.31 0.06 -3.59
C GLY A 58 15.00 -0.25 -4.31
N PHE A 59 13.89 -0.33 -3.57
CA PHE A 59 12.55 -0.29 -4.14
C PHE A 59 12.25 1.11 -4.73
N ASP A 60 11.50 1.16 -5.82
CA ASP A 60 11.09 2.42 -6.47
C ASP A 60 9.88 3.05 -5.77
N MET A 61 9.08 2.23 -5.07
CA MET A 61 7.94 2.65 -4.27
C MET A 61 7.81 1.80 -3.00
N VAL A 62 7.37 2.41 -1.90
CA VAL A 62 7.10 1.72 -0.63
C VAL A 62 5.73 2.10 -0.07
N MET A 63 5.13 1.19 0.68
CA MET A 63 3.84 1.39 1.34
C MET A 63 3.92 1.06 2.83
N PHE A 64 3.41 1.97 3.66
CA PHE A 64 3.16 1.73 5.08
C PHE A 64 1.65 1.83 5.32
N VAL A 65 1.09 0.80 5.94
CA VAL A 65 -0.34 0.70 6.26
C VAL A 65 -0.48 0.20 7.69
N ASP A 66 -1.47 0.70 8.41
CA ASP A 66 -1.82 0.17 9.74
C ASP A 66 -3.33 0.36 9.94
N GLU A 67 -4.08 -0.73 9.72
CA GLU A 67 -5.54 -0.75 9.84
C GLU A 67 -6.04 -0.43 11.26
N GLN A 68 -5.17 -0.53 12.28
CA GLN A 68 -5.51 -0.19 13.67
C GLN A 68 -5.48 1.32 13.91
N LEU A 69 -4.83 2.08 13.02
CA LEU A 69 -4.75 3.53 13.12
C LEU A 69 -5.87 4.21 12.35
N SER A 70 -6.43 5.26 12.95
CA SER A 70 -7.28 6.16 12.20
C SER A 70 -6.45 6.91 11.15
N VAL A 71 -7.10 7.34 10.06
CA VAL A 71 -6.48 8.19 9.02
C VAL A 71 -5.68 9.34 9.63
N GLU A 72 -6.24 10.01 10.64
CA GLU A 72 -5.56 11.11 11.35
C GLU A 72 -4.25 10.68 12.01
N LYS A 73 -4.21 9.49 12.62
CA LYS A 73 -3.01 8.94 13.26
C LYS A 73 -2.00 8.42 12.24
N LEU A 74 -2.44 8.04 11.04
CA LEU A 74 -1.55 7.63 9.93
C LEU A 74 -0.81 8.82 9.31
N VAL A 75 -1.38 10.03 9.33
CA VAL A 75 -0.78 11.19 8.65
C VAL A 75 0.68 11.44 9.08
N ALA A 76 0.93 11.56 10.39
CA ALA A 76 2.25 11.92 10.89
C ALA A 76 3.36 10.89 10.55
N PRO A 77 3.17 9.57 10.77
CA PRO A 77 4.16 8.58 10.34
C PRO A 77 4.32 8.52 8.81
N THR A 78 3.24 8.58 8.04
CA THR A 78 3.32 8.56 6.57
C THR A 78 4.04 9.78 6.02
N GLN A 79 3.79 10.98 6.56
CA GLN A 79 4.48 12.21 6.14
C GLN A 79 6.00 12.10 6.35
N LYS A 80 6.45 11.52 7.47
CA LYS A 80 7.88 11.30 7.73
C LYS A 80 8.49 10.27 6.77
N LEU A 81 7.74 9.23 6.42
CA LEU A 81 8.16 8.26 5.43
C LEU A 81 8.29 8.92 4.05
N VAL A 82 7.31 9.73 3.65
CA VAL A 82 7.33 10.50 2.39
C VAL A 82 8.56 11.40 2.33
N GLU A 83 8.82 12.20 3.37
CA GLU A 83 10.00 13.09 3.42
C GLU A 83 11.31 12.31 3.20
N PHE A 84 11.46 11.17 3.88
CA PHE A 84 12.63 10.32 3.75
C PHE A 84 12.74 9.63 2.38
N ALA A 85 11.64 9.10 1.87
CA ALA A 85 11.58 8.38 0.60
C ALA A 85 11.85 9.32 -0.58
N HIS A 86 11.23 10.50 -0.59
CA HIS A 86 11.43 11.53 -1.60
C HIS A 86 12.88 12.02 -1.63
N ALA A 87 13.53 12.18 -0.47
CA ALA A 87 14.96 12.50 -0.40
C ALA A 87 15.86 11.42 -1.02
N CYS A 88 15.35 10.19 -1.16
CA CYS A 88 16.02 9.06 -1.81
C CYS A 88 15.52 8.79 -3.25
N GLY A 89 14.61 9.60 -3.78
CA GLY A 89 14.00 9.39 -5.10
C GLY A 89 13.02 8.21 -5.17
N VAL A 90 12.43 7.82 -4.03
CA VAL A 90 11.49 6.70 -3.89
C VAL A 90 10.09 7.25 -3.65
N ALA A 91 9.10 6.70 -4.36
CA ALA A 91 7.70 7.07 -4.20
C ALA A 91 7.08 6.39 -2.97
N VAL A 92 5.99 6.95 -2.44
CA VAL A 92 5.22 6.38 -1.35
C VAL A 92 3.76 6.20 -1.75
N GLU A 93 3.27 4.98 -1.61
CA GLU A 93 1.85 4.68 -1.68
C GLU A 93 1.24 4.77 -0.28
N GLY A 94 0.09 5.43 -0.18
CA GLY A 94 -0.72 5.44 1.04
C GLY A 94 -2.04 4.72 0.83
N GLU A 95 -2.71 4.39 1.93
CA GLU A 95 -4.05 3.80 1.92
C GLU A 95 -4.98 4.60 2.82
N VAL A 96 -6.20 4.87 2.33
CA VAL A 96 -7.28 5.42 3.14
C VAL A 96 -8.53 4.60 2.91
N GLY A 97 -9.06 4.03 3.99
CA GLY A 97 -10.19 3.12 3.95
C GLY A 97 -9.85 1.88 4.78
N ALA A 98 -10.70 0.86 4.69
CA ALA A 98 -10.31 -0.49 5.06
C ALA A 98 -10.73 -1.36 3.90
N LEU A 99 -9.80 -2.03 3.24
CA LEU A 99 -10.14 -2.91 2.15
C LEU A 99 -10.86 -4.17 2.68
N GLY A 100 -11.81 -4.70 1.90
CA GLY A 100 -12.56 -5.88 2.30
C GLY A 100 -11.70 -7.15 2.21
N MET A 101 -11.93 -8.11 3.10
CA MET A 101 -11.32 -9.45 3.06
C MET A 101 -12.42 -10.52 3.20
N LEU A 102 -12.45 -11.48 2.26
CA LEU A 102 -13.37 -12.61 2.27
C LEU A 102 -12.58 -13.93 2.16
N GLU A 103 -12.18 -14.52 3.29
CA GLU A 103 -11.61 -15.88 3.32
C GLU A 103 -12.70 -16.93 3.61
N HIS A 104 -12.70 -18.05 2.87
CA HIS A 104 -13.73 -19.10 2.95
C HIS A 104 -13.47 -20.21 3.97
N VAL A 105 -12.32 -20.24 4.67
CA VAL A 105 -12.03 -21.34 5.62
C VAL A 105 -11.53 -20.81 6.96
N GLY A 106 -12.48 -20.46 7.83
CA GLY A 106 -12.23 -20.15 9.24
C GLY A 106 -11.87 -18.70 9.59
N GLY A 107 -11.82 -17.79 8.61
CA GLY A 107 -11.51 -16.38 8.79
C GLY A 107 -12.73 -15.46 8.87
N THR A 108 -12.58 -14.31 9.55
CA THR A 108 -13.58 -13.25 9.70
C THR A 108 -13.91 -12.60 8.36
N GLN A 109 -15.20 -12.47 8.03
CA GLN A 109 -15.67 -11.67 6.90
C GLN A 109 -15.68 -10.18 7.27
N HIS A 110 -15.00 -9.34 6.49
CA HIS A 110 -15.10 -7.88 6.61
C HIS A 110 -15.33 -7.28 5.22
N LEU A 111 -16.44 -6.58 5.03
CA LEU A 111 -16.83 -5.98 3.74
C LEU A 111 -16.02 -4.72 3.38
N GLY A 112 -15.02 -4.37 4.20
CA GLY A 112 -14.28 -3.12 4.05
C GLY A 112 -15.13 -1.92 4.46
N LYS A 113 -14.53 -0.74 4.35
CA LYS A 113 -15.22 0.55 4.52
C LYS A 113 -14.84 1.44 3.35
N HIS A 114 -15.87 1.90 2.62
CA HIS A 114 -15.70 2.85 1.53
C HIS A 114 -14.86 4.06 1.96
N THR A 115 -13.94 4.44 1.09
CA THR A 115 -13.09 5.60 1.27
C THR A 115 -13.93 6.88 1.19
N ASP A 116 -13.82 7.73 2.20
CA ASP A 116 -14.39 9.08 2.19
C ASP A 116 -13.53 9.99 1.28
N PRO A 117 -14.09 10.60 0.22
CA PRO A 117 -13.32 11.41 -0.71
C PRO A 117 -12.64 12.64 -0.10
N ASP A 118 -13.26 13.26 0.91
CA ASP A 118 -12.69 14.43 1.57
C ASP A 118 -11.56 14.02 2.52
N ALA A 119 -11.70 12.88 3.20
CA ALA A 119 -10.63 12.30 4.02
C ALA A 119 -9.43 11.89 3.16
N ALA A 120 -9.67 11.22 2.03
CA ALA A 120 -8.62 10.85 1.06
C ALA A 120 -7.87 12.08 0.55
N THR A 121 -8.60 13.12 0.14
CA THR A 121 -8.01 14.37 -0.35
C THR A 121 -7.15 15.04 0.72
N LYS A 122 -7.65 15.15 1.96
CA LYS A 122 -6.90 15.72 3.08
C LYS A 122 -5.68 14.89 3.44
N PHE A 123 -5.79 13.56 3.38
CA PHE A 123 -4.67 12.67 3.66
C PHE A 123 -3.53 12.93 2.66
N VAL A 124 -3.81 12.88 1.36
CA VAL A 124 -2.82 13.13 0.30
C VAL A 124 -2.17 14.51 0.44
N GLN A 125 -2.97 15.56 0.70
CA GLN A 125 -2.44 16.91 0.88
C GLN A 125 -1.52 17.05 2.11
N ARG A 126 -1.78 16.30 3.17
CA ARG A 126 -1.02 16.39 4.42
C ARG A 126 0.22 15.48 4.43
N THR A 127 0.15 14.34 3.75
CA THR A 127 1.24 13.37 3.73
C THR A 127 2.19 13.58 2.55
N GLY A 128 1.67 13.99 1.39
CA GLY A 128 2.44 14.07 0.15
C GLY A 128 2.71 12.72 -0.52
N VAL A 129 1.89 11.70 -0.26
CA VAL A 129 1.98 10.40 -0.95
C VAL A 129 1.79 10.57 -2.46
N ASP A 130 2.40 9.68 -3.24
CA ASP A 130 2.46 9.74 -4.71
C ASP A 130 1.34 8.94 -5.39
N ALA A 131 0.74 8.01 -4.67
CA ALA A 131 -0.41 7.21 -5.08
C ALA A 131 -1.27 6.89 -3.85
N LEU A 132 -2.57 6.65 -4.06
CA LEU A 132 -3.50 6.36 -2.99
C LEU A 132 -4.35 5.12 -3.28
N ALA A 133 -4.19 4.08 -2.49
CA ALA A 133 -5.10 2.95 -2.41
C ALA A 133 -6.44 3.37 -1.79
N VAL A 134 -7.53 3.01 -2.47
CA VAL A 134 -8.90 3.35 -2.06
C VAL A 134 -9.79 2.11 -2.03
N SER A 135 -10.75 2.11 -1.11
CA SER A 135 -11.81 1.12 -1.00
C SER A 135 -13.08 1.67 -1.63
N VAL A 136 -13.50 1.06 -2.74
CA VAL A 136 -14.76 1.36 -3.45
C VAL A 136 -15.61 0.09 -3.62
N GLY A 137 -15.44 -0.87 -2.70
CA GLY A 137 -16.04 -2.20 -2.78
C GLY A 137 -15.11 -3.28 -3.33
N ASN A 138 -13.88 -2.93 -3.70
CA ASN A 138 -12.80 -3.88 -4.01
C ASN A 138 -12.41 -4.70 -2.76
N ILE A 139 -12.04 -5.95 -3.00
CA ILE A 139 -11.74 -6.95 -1.98
C ILE A 139 -10.34 -7.51 -2.27
N HIS A 140 -9.44 -7.46 -1.29
CA HIS A 140 -8.03 -7.88 -1.45
C HIS A 140 -7.90 -9.35 -1.87
N PHE A 141 -8.70 -10.21 -1.25
CA PHE A 141 -8.78 -11.63 -1.56
C PHE A 141 -10.23 -12.03 -1.80
N LEU A 142 -10.53 -12.37 -3.05
CA LEU A 142 -11.85 -12.75 -3.51
C LEU A 142 -11.83 -14.19 -4.01
N GLU A 143 -12.45 -15.10 -3.26
CA GLU A 143 -12.65 -16.49 -3.68
C GLU A 143 -14.15 -16.80 -3.80
N GLY A 144 -14.55 -17.43 -4.91
CA GLY A 144 -15.88 -18.02 -5.07
C GLY A 144 -17.06 -17.05 -5.23
N THR A 145 -16.82 -15.74 -5.37
CA THR A 145 -17.87 -14.72 -5.55
C THR A 145 -17.39 -13.51 -6.36
N THR A 146 -18.29 -12.57 -6.64
CA THR A 146 -18.00 -11.29 -7.31
C THR A 146 -18.11 -10.13 -6.31
N ALA A 147 -17.18 -9.19 -6.39
CA ALA A 147 -17.26 -7.91 -5.69
C ALA A 147 -17.94 -6.86 -6.60
N GLU A 148 -18.87 -6.08 -6.06
CA GLU A 148 -19.47 -4.95 -6.77
C GLU A 148 -18.68 -3.69 -6.44
N LEU A 149 -18.20 -3.00 -7.48
CA LEU A 149 -17.47 -1.74 -7.33
C LEU A 149 -18.45 -0.56 -7.44
N ASP A 150 -18.32 0.39 -6.52
CA ASP A 150 -18.99 1.69 -6.58
C ASP A 150 -18.23 2.62 -7.53
N PHE A 151 -18.57 2.54 -8.81
CA PHE A 151 -17.96 3.39 -9.85
C PHE A 151 -18.28 4.88 -9.68
N ALA A 152 -19.42 5.23 -9.06
CA ALA A 152 -19.75 6.62 -8.80
C ALA A 152 -18.83 7.22 -7.73
N LEU A 153 -18.54 6.44 -6.67
CA LEU A 153 -17.54 6.80 -5.68
C LEU A 153 -16.14 6.87 -6.29
N LEU A 154 -15.76 5.91 -7.14
CA LEU A 154 -14.45 5.93 -7.82
C LEU A 154 -14.28 7.18 -8.69
N GLU A 155 -15.33 7.59 -9.42
CA GLU A 155 -15.32 8.83 -10.21
C GLU A 155 -15.19 10.07 -9.33
N GLU A 156 -15.88 10.11 -8.18
CA GLU A 156 -15.73 11.21 -7.22
C GLU A 156 -14.30 11.30 -6.66
N LEU A 157 -13.73 10.16 -6.25
CA LEU A 157 -12.35 10.07 -5.77
C LEU A 157 -11.37 10.53 -6.84
N HIS A 158 -11.52 10.04 -8.07
CA HIS A 158 -10.64 10.39 -9.19
C HIS A 158 -10.64 11.90 -9.47
N ARG A 159 -11.79 12.57 -9.30
CA ARG A 159 -11.91 14.02 -9.50
C ARG A 159 -11.29 14.83 -8.36
N LYS A 160 -11.36 14.36 -7.12
CA LYS A 160 -10.95 15.11 -5.92
C LYS A 160 -9.49 14.86 -5.50
N VAL A 161 -9.03 13.62 -5.64
CA VAL A 161 -7.71 13.19 -5.17
C VAL A 161 -6.65 13.51 -6.23
N PRO A 162 -5.63 14.33 -5.95
CA PRO A 162 -4.71 14.86 -6.96
C PRO A 162 -3.57 13.89 -7.32
N VAL A 163 -3.71 12.60 -7.04
CA VAL A 163 -2.71 11.55 -7.30
C VAL A 163 -3.38 10.32 -7.93
N PRO A 164 -2.65 9.46 -8.65
CA PRO A 164 -3.17 8.19 -9.14
C PRO A 164 -3.83 7.37 -8.02
N LEU A 165 -5.00 6.81 -8.32
CA LEU A 165 -5.70 5.89 -7.43
C LEU A 165 -5.22 4.45 -7.67
N VAL A 166 -5.12 3.67 -6.60
CA VAL A 166 -4.79 2.24 -6.61
C VAL A 166 -6.02 1.44 -6.12
N LEU A 167 -6.28 0.29 -6.75
CA LEU A 167 -7.39 -0.62 -6.46
C LEU A 167 -6.89 -2.03 -6.19
#